data_AF-A0A917JB36-F1
#
_entry.id   AF-A0A917JB36-F1
#
_cell.length_a   1.000
_cell.length_b   1.000
_cell.length_c   1.000
_cell.angle_alpha   90.00
_cell.angle_beta   90.00
_cell.angle_gamma   90.00
#
_symmetry.space_group_name_H-M   'P 1'
#
loop_
_entity.id
_entity.type
_entity.pdbx_description
1 polymer ?
#
loop_
_entity_poly.entity_id
_entity_poly.type
_entity_poly.pdbx_seq_one_letter_code
_entity_poly.pdbx_strand_id
1 'polypeptide(L)'
;MVSAQDSAKKAKPAIAKPGAKPTWTRPATDYRTQPLAGQPAAPVNTDKSLSGQYQYVASKVYNYQKPPLAAFYKNVTDSLRAERKKSRELQQKLSAQGKTVAGLQSDVTAKEQSLTESNAKADAISLLGIPVTKTLYNTIMWGLVIVFGAVATVVLLQSGSARREAKYRIKLYEELDEEYKAYKVKANDKEKKLARELQTERNKIDELLGRS
;
A
#
# COMPACT_ATOMS: atom_id res chain seq x y z
N MET A 1 56.63 28.31 20.36
CA MET A 1 56.41 28.31 18.89
C MET A 1 54.92 28.58 18.69
N VAL A 2 54.40 29.80 18.84
CA VAL A 2 54.38 30.94 17.90
C VAL A 2 54.00 30.55 16.47
N SER A 3 52.70 30.68 16.17
CA SER A 3 52.09 31.38 15.02
C SER A 3 50.64 30.88 14.86
N ALA A 4 49.68 31.58 15.47
CA ALA A 4 48.77 32.55 14.82
C ALA A 4 47.77 31.86 13.88
N GLN A 5 46.55 31.53 14.34
CA GLN A 5 45.36 32.42 14.28
C GLN A 5 45.36 33.32 13.04
N ASP A 6 44.55 32.97 12.04
CA ASP A 6 43.90 33.99 11.21
C ASP A 6 42.49 33.55 10.82
N SER A 7 41.53 34.24 11.43
CA SER A 7 40.11 34.20 11.11
C SER A 7 39.84 35.39 10.19
N ALA A 8 39.82 35.20 8.88
CA ALA A 8 39.48 36.26 7.94
C ALA A 8 38.11 35.98 7.30
N LYS A 9 37.08 36.55 7.94
CA LYS A 9 35.80 36.91 7.32
C LYS A 9 36.06 37.45 5.91
N LYS A 10 35.40 36.86 4.90
CA LYS A 10 35.29 37.47 3.58
C LYS A 10 34.45 38.74 3.68
N ALA A 11 35.12 39.85 4.00
CA ALA A 11 34.59 41.20 3.85
C ALA A 11 34.56 41.55 2.36
N LYS A 12 33.40 41.99 1.88
CA LYS A 12 33.21 42.61 0.56
C LYS A 12 34.09 43.86 0.47
N PRO A 13 34.93 44.03 -0.57
CA PRO A 13 35.50 45.33 -0.85
C PRO A 13 34.52 46.23 -1.60
N ALA A 14 34.60 47.50 -1.22
CA ALA A 14 33.66 48.59 -1.44
C ALA A 14 33.44 48.98 -2.91
N ILE A 15 32.20 49.41 -3.19
CA ILE A 15 31.81 50.16 -4.37
C ILE A 15 32.35 51.59 -4.22
N ALA A 16 33.29 51.97 -5.08
CA ALA A 16 33.66 53.37 -5.26
C ALA A 16 32.81 53.97 -6.40
N LYS A 17 32.04 55.01 -6.09
CA LYS A 17 31.65 56.10 -7.03
C LYS A 17 32.47 57.33 -6.58
N PRO A 18 32.88 58.30 -7.43
CA PRO A 18 32.10 58.84 -8.56
C PRO A 18 32.92 59.27 -9.80
N GLY A 19 32.22 59.47 -10.93
CA GLY A 19 32.78 60.13 -12.11
C GLY A 19 31.72 60.26 -13.19
N ALA A 20 31.26 61.49 -13.44
CA ALA A 20 30.16 61.76 -14.36
C ALA A 20 30.62 61.93 -15.82
N LYS A 21 29.69 61.60 -16.74
CA LYS A 21 29.52 62.07 -18.14
C LYS A 21 30.30 61.27 -19.23
N PRO A 22 29.80 61.17 -20.50
CA PRO A 22 28.79 62.02 -21.12
C PRO A 22 27.57 61.29 -21.69
N THR A 23 26.39 61.89 -21.51
CA THR A 23 25.23 61.65 -22.36
C THR A 23 25.54 62.27 -23.72
N TRP A 24 25.64 61.46 -24.78
CA TRP A 24 25.67 61.98 -26.14
C TRP A 24 24.26 62.46 -26.50
N THR A 25 23.97 63.73 -26.25
CA THR A 25 22.86 64.40 -26.95
C THR A 25 23.30 64.58 -28.40
N ARG A 26 22.75 63.75 -29.29
CA ARG A 26 22.95 63.92 -30.73
C ARG A 26 22.32 65.26 -31.12
N PRO A 27 23.07 66.23 -31.71
CA PRO A 27 22.42 67.39 -32.29
C PRO A 27 21.47 66.90 -33.39
N ALA A 28 20.23 67.38 -33.35
CA ALA A 28 19.32 67.23 -34.49
C ALA A 28 19.86 68.12 -35.61
N THR A 29 20.74 67.58 -36.43
CA THR A 29 21.10 68.19 -37.70
C THR A 29 19.99 67.83 -38.68
N ASP A 30 19.12 68.78 -38.94
CA ASP A 30 18.14 68.71 -40.02
C ASP A 30 18.88 68.67 -41.36
N TYR A 31 19.13 67.48 -41.89
CA TYR A 31 19.54 67.32 -43.27
C TYR A 31 18.33 67.57 -44.16
N ARG A 32 18.10 68.85 -44.47
CA ARG A 32 17.30 69.26 -45.63
C ARG A 32 18.03 68.77 -46.88
N THR A 33 17.60 67.64 -47.42
CA THR A 33 18.14 67.08 -48.67
C THR A 33 17.65 67.91 -49.85
N GLN A 34 18.57 68.63 -50.49
CA GLN A 34 18.42 69.01 -51.90
C GLN A 34 18.70 67.76 -52.76
N PRO A 35 17.89 67.45 -53.78
CA PRO A 35 18.17 66.32 -54.64
C PRO A 35 19.27 66.67 -55.64
N LEU A 36 20.49 66.12 -55.45
CA LEU A 36 21.48 66.03 -56.53
C LEU A 36 21.11 64.84 -57.41
N ALA A 37 20.68 65.15 -58.63
CA ALA A 37 20.43 64.17 -59.68
C ALA A 37 21.71 63.38 -60.02
N GLY A 38 21.58 62.06 -60.19
CA GLY A 38 22.51 61.27 -61.02
C GLY A 38 23.56 60.41 -60.32
N GLN A 39 23.22 59.63 -59.29
CA GLN A 39 24.00 58.42 -58.95
C GLN A 39 23.14 57.17 -59.16
N PRO A 40 23.59 56.17 -59.94
CA PRO A 40 22.84 54.93 -60.09
C PRO A 40 22.68 54.26 -58.73
N ALA A 41 21.44 53.94 -58.37
CA ALA A 41 21.10 53.30 -57.11
C ALA A 41 21.97 52.06 -56.89
N ALA A 42 22.61 51.96 -55.73
CA ALA A 42 23.31 50.75 -55.34
C ALA A 42 22.31 49.57 -55.36
N PRO A 43 22.67 48.40 -55.93
CA PRO A 43 21.76 47.26 -55.96
C PRO A 43 21.35 46.91 -54.54
N VAL A 44 20.05 46.80 -54.31
CA VAL A 44 19.46 46.38 -53.03
C VAL A 44 19.59 44.87 -52.95
N ASN A 45 20.03 44.36 -51.80
CA ASN A 45 20.04 42.94 -51.55
C ASN A 45 18.60 42.45 -51.32
N THR A 46 18.00 41.85 -52.35
CA THR A 46 16.59 41.44 -52.38
C THR A 46 16.35 40.08 -51.71
N ASP A 47 17.39 39.27 -51.48
CA ASP A 47 17.28 37.96 -50.84
C ASP A 47 18.01 37.92 -49.48
N LYS A 48 17.24 37.78 -48.40
CA LYS A 48 17.73 37.69 -47.02
C LYS A 48 18.30 36.31 -46.67
N SER A 49 18.26 35.33 -47.57
CA SER A 49 18.88 34.02 -47.35
C SER A 49 20.41 34.13 -47.25
N LEU A 50 21.06 33.20 -46.52
CA LEU A 50 22.53 33.18 -46.41
C LEU A 50 23.20 33.08 -47.80
N SER A 51 22.58 32.35 -48.74
CA SER A 51 23.03 32.24 -50.12
C SER A 51 22.86 33.53 -50.92
N GLY A 52 21.72 34.21 -50.77
CA GLY A 52 21.46 35.50 -51.42
C GLY A 52 22.39 36.59 -50.92
N GLN A 53 22.61 36.63 -49.60
CA GLN A 53 23.59 37.51 -48.98
C GLN A 53 25.02 37.25 -49.46
N TYR A 54 25.42 35.98 -49.58
CA TYR A 54 26.73 35.61 -50.14
C TYR A 54 26.89 36.09 -51.59
N GLN A 55 25.91 35.83 -52.46
CA GLN A 55 25.96 36.24 -53.87
C GLN A 55 26.04 37.76 -54.03
N TYR A 56 25.28 38.49 -53.21
CA TYR A 56 25.33 39.94 -53.18
C TYR A 56 26.72 40.48 -52.78
N VAL A 57 27.30 39.98 -51.69
CA VAL A 57 28.64 40.40 -51.26
C VAL A 57 29.69 39.98 -52.29
N ALA A 58 29.59 38.77 -52.84
CA ALA A 58 30.48 38.24 -53.88
C ALA A 58 30.47 39.09 -55.17
N SER A 59 29.33 39.73 -55.49
CA SER A 59 29.22 40.66 -56.64
C SER A 59 29.90 42.01 -56.42
N LYS A 60 30.15 42.40 -55.16
CA LYS A 60 30.71 43.69 -54.76
C LYS A 60 32.20 43.66 -54.46
N VAL A 61 32.78 42.48 -54.24
CA VAL A 61 34.19 42.31 -53.90
C VAL A 61 35.06 42.04 -55.12
N TYR A 62 36.33 42.44 -55.03
CA TYR A 62 37.34 42.20 -56.06
C TYR A 62 37.67 40.70 -56.21
N ASN A 63 38.15 40.28 -57.39
CA ASN A 63 38.39 38.86 -57.70
C ASN A 63 39.33 38.15 -56.70
N TYR A 64 40.33 38.83 -56.13
CA TYR A 64 41.24 38.25 -55.15
C TYR A 64 40.57 37.95 -53.79
N GLN A 65 39.44 38.60 -53.47
CA GLN A 65 38.69 38.41 -52.22
C GLN A 65 37.61 37.31 -52.34
N LYS A 66 37.30 36.86 -53.55
CA LYS A 66 36.28 35.82 -53.79
C LYS A 66 36.66 34.45 -53.21
N PRO A 67 37.90 33.94 -53.35
CA PRO A 67 38.28 32.65 -52.77
C PRO A 67 38.11 32.56 -51.23
N PRO A 68 38.62 33.51 -50.42
CA PRO A 68 38.43 33.44 -48.96
C PRO A 68 36.96 33.63 -48.56
N LEU A 69 36.20 34.46 -49.28
CA LEU A 69 34.76 34.62 -49.05
C LEU A 69 33.98 33.32 -49.34
N ALA A 70 34.31 32.62 -50.43
CA ALA A 70 33.72 31.33 -50.77
C ALA A 70 34.06 30.25 -49.74
N ALA A 71 35.31 30.21 -49.26
CA ALA A 71 35.74 29.30 -48.20
C ALA A 71 35.00 29.57 -46.88
N PHE A 72 34.84 30.85 -46.50
CA PHE A 72 34.07 31.23 -45.32
C PHE A 72 32.60 30.81 -45.43
N TYR A 73 31.95 31.12 -46.55
CA TYR A 73 30.57 30.72 -46.80
C TYR A 73 30.41 29.20 -46.71
N LYS A 74 31.32 28.44 -47.32
CA LYS A 74 31.33 26.98 -47.24
C LYS A 74 31.40 26.51 -45.79
N ASN A 75 32.36 27.01 -45.00
CA ASN A 75 32.52 26.63 -43.59
C ASN A 75 31.29 26.95 -42.74
N VAL A 76 30.67 28.12 -42.96
CA VAL A 76 29.43 28.51 -42.26
C VAL A 76 28.28 27.59 -42.67
N THR A 77 28.11 27.32 -43.96
CA THR A 77 27.04 26.42 -44.42
C THR A 77 27.22 24.99 -43.94
N ASP A 78 28.46 24.48 -43.91
CA ASP A 78 28.75 23.13 -43.43
C ASP A 78 28.51 23.03 -41.91
N SER A 79 28.89 24.04 -41.14
CA SER A 79 28.60 24.11 -39.69
C SER A 79 27.09 24.14 -39.44
N LEU A 80 26.35 24.99 -40.16
CA LEU A 80 24.89 25.08 -40.02
C LEU A 80 24.19 23.78 -40.43
N ARG A 81 24.68 23.09 -41.47
CA ARG A 81 24.19 21.77 -41.88
C ARG A 81 24.47 20.72 -40.81
N ALA A 82 25.67 20.69 -40.25
CA ALA A 82 26.04 19.78 -39.18
C ALA A 82 25.16 19.98 -37.94
N GLU A 83 24.89 21.22 -37.57
CA GLU A 83 24.05 21.56 -36.41
C GLU A 83 22.57 21.22 -36.64
N ARG A 84 22.03 21.50 -37.84
CA ARG A 84 20.69 21.06 -38.23
C ARG A 84 20.56 19.53 -38.25
N LYS A 85 21.60 18.82 -38.69
CA LYS A 85 21.63 17.36 -38.67
C LYS A 85 21.61 16.82 -37.24
N LYS A 86 22.45 17.35 -36.35
CA LYS A 86 22.44 17.02 -34.92
C LYS A 86 21.08 17.32 -34.29
N SER A 87 20.49 18.48 -34.54
CA SER A 87 19.17 18.84 -34.02
C SER A 87 18.09 17.83 -34.42
N ARG A 88 18.07 17.40 -35.70
CA ARG A 88 17.16 16.35 -36.18
C ARG A 88 17.42 15.01 -35.50
N GLU A 89 18.69 14.60 -35.36
CA GLU A 89 19.06 13.36 -34.67
C GLU A 89 18.66 13.37 -33.19
N LEU A 90 18.88 14.49 -32.48
CA LEU A 90 18.43 14.65 -31.10
C LEU A 90 16.90 14.59 -31.00
N GLN A 91 16.18 15.24 -31.91
CA GLN A 91 14.72 15.25 -31.91
C GLN A 91 14.15 13.85 -32.20
N GLN A 92 14.78 13.09 -33.09
CA GLN A 92 14.46 11.67 -33.32
C GLN A 92 14.74 10.81 -32.09
N LYS A 93 15.89 10.99 -31.43
CA LYS A 93 16.22 10.28 -30.18
C LYS A 93 15.25 10.62 -29.05
N LEU A 94 14.85 11.88 -28.92
CA LEU A 94 13.88 12.34 -27.93
C LEU A 94 12.50 11.70 -28.19
N SER A 95 12.07 11.65 -29.45
CA SER A 95 10.82 10.98 -29.83
C SER A 95 10.89 9.48 -29.53
N ALA A 96 12.01 8.82 -29.85
CA ALA A 96 12.21 7.41 -29.55
C ALA A 96 12.19 7.13 -28.04
N GLN A 97 12.91 7.93 -27.25
CA GLN A 97 12.89 7.83 -25.78
C GLN A 97 11.50 8.10 -25.21
N GLY A 98 10.76 9.09 -25.73
CA GLY A 98 9.38 9.35 -25.32
C GLY A 98 8.46 8.15 -25.55
N LYS A 99 8.61 7.46 -26.70
CA LYS A 99 7.88 6.22 -26.98
C LYS A 99 8.28 5.08 -26.03
N THR A 100 9.57 4.94 -25.74
CA THR A 100 10.05 3.93 -24.78
C THR A 100 9.53 4.19 -23.37
N VAL A 101 9.53 5.45 -22.92
CA VAL A 101 8.98 5.83 -21.60
C VAL A 101 7.48 5.56 -21.54
N ALA A 102 6.73 5.93 -22.58
CA ALA A 102 5.30 5.64 -22.65
C ALA A 102 5.03 4.11 -22.63
N GLY A 103 5.85 3.33 -23.35
CA GLY A 103 5.80 1.86 -23.33
C GLY A 103 6.09 1.29 -21.94
N LEU A 104 7.18 1.72 -21.29
CA LEU A 104 7.52 1.30 -19.93
C LEU A 104 6.42 1.66 -18.93
N GLN A 105 5.84 2.86 -19.03
CA GLN A 105 4.75 3.29 -18.16
C GLN A 105 3.51 2.39 -18.35
N SER A 106 3.20 2.04 -19.59
CA SER A 106 2.13 1.09 -19.93
C SER A 106 2.41 -0.29 -19.36
N ASP A 107 3.64 -0.80 -19.49
CA ASP A 107 4.04 -2.11 -18.97
C ASP A 107 3.99 -2.15 -17.44
N VAL A 108 4.44 -1.09 -16.77
CA VAL A 108 4.34 -0.95 -15.31
C VAL A 108 2.86 -0.97 -14.90
N THR A 109 2.01 -0.19 -15.57
CA THR A 109 0.57 -0.15 -15.26
C THR A 109 -0.10 -1.50 -15.46
N ALA A 110 0.22 -2.20 -16.56
CA ALA A 110 -0.29 -3.54 -16.84
C ALA A 110 0.19 -4.58 -15.81
N LYS A 111 1.46 -4.50 -15.38
CA LYS A 111 2.00 -5.37 -14.34
C LYS A 111 1.37 -5.10 -12.98
N GLU A 112 1.19 -3.85 -12.58
CA GLU A 112 0.50 -3.49 -11.34
C GLU A 112 -0.95 -4.00 -11.33
N GLN A 113 -1.66 -3.86 -12.46
CA GLN A 113 -3.00 -4.44 -12.61
C GLN A 113 -2.99 -5.96 -12.48
N SER A 114 -2.07 -6.65 -13.16
CA SER A 114 -1.93 -8.10 -13.05
C SER A 114 -1.54 -8.55 -11.64
N LEU A 115 -0.69 -7.81 -10.93
CA LEU A 115 -0.32 -8.10 -9.54
C LEU A 115 -1.52 -7.90 -8.61
N THR A 116 -2.33 -6.87 -8.85
CA THR A 116 -3.56 -6.62 -8.08
C THR A 116 -4.57 -7.72 -8.32
N GLU A 117 -4.76 -8.15 -9.57
CA GLU A 117 -5.66 -9.24 -9.93
C GLU A 117 -5.16 -10.59 -9.41
N SER A 118 -3.85 -10.86 -9.51
CA SER A 118 -3.22 -12.06 -8.96
C SER A 118 -3.26 -12.09 -7.44
N ASN A 119 -3.07 -10.97 -6.74
CA ASN A 119 -3.26 -10.90 -5.28
C ASN A 119 -4.72 -11.14 -4.91
N ALA A 120 -5.67 -10.55 -5.63
CA ALA A 120 -7.09 -10.80 -5.40
C ALA A 120 -7.46 -12.28 -5.60
N LYS A 121 -6.87 -12.95 -6.61
CA LYS A 121 -7.02 -14.40 -6.84
C LYS A 121 -6.28 -15.26 -5.80
N ALA A 122 -5.10 -14.85 -5.36
CA ALA A 122 -4.28 -15.59 -4.41
C ALA A 122 -4.76 -15.46 -2.96
N ASP A 123 -5.44 -14.36 -2.63
CA ASP A 123 -6.15 -14.20 -1.36
C ASP A 123 -7.56 -14.79 -1.39
N ALA A 124 -8.06 -15.19 -2.55
CA ALA A 124 -9.30 -15.93 -2.69
C ALA A 124 -9.04 -17.45 -2.63
N ILE A 125 -9.57 -18.10 -1.60
CA ILE A 125 -9.73 -19.56 -1.56
C ILE A 125 -11.16 -19.86 -2.02
N SER A 126 -11.32 -20.77 -2.99
CA SER A 126 -12.66 -21.18 -3.43
C SER A 126 -13.34 -22.03 -2.36
N LEU A 127 -14.44 -21.54 -1.80
CA LEU A 127 -15.31 -22.27 -0.89
C LEU A 127 -16.64 -22.47 -1.59
N LEU A 128 -17.00 -23.72 -1.90
CA LEU A 128 -18.21 -24.07 -2.67
C LEU A 128 -18.30 -23.39 -4.06
N GLY A 129 -17.16 -23.05 -4.67
CA GLY A 129 -17.08 -22.38 -5.98
C GLY A 129 -17.15 -20.85 -5.92
N ILE A 130 -17.33 -20.24 -4.75
CA ILE A 130 -17.28 -18.79 -4.56
C ILE A 130 -15.87 -18.42 -4.06
N PRO A 131 -15.20 -17.42 -4.66
CA PRO A 131 -13.92 -16.93 -4.16
C PRO A 131 -14.11 -16.19 -2.83
N VAL A 132 -13.48 -16.68 -1.76
CA VAL A 132 -13.59 -16.12 -0.40
C VAL A 132 -12.22 -15.69 0.09
N THR A 133 -12.10 -14.50 0.68
CA THR A 133 -10.81 -14.02 1.18
C THR A 133 -10.27 -14.91 2.31
N LYS A 134 -8.94 -15.04 2.44
CA LYS A 134 -8.30 -15.80 3.54
C LYS A 134 -8.79 -15.39 4.93
N THR A 135 -9.02 -14.09 5.14
CA THR A 135 -9.56 -13.56 6.40
C THR A 135 -10.97 -14.06 6.68
N LEU A 136 -11.84 -14.05 5.66
CA LEU A 136 -13.21 -14.52 5.81
C LEU A 136 -13.25 -16.04 6.01
N TYR A 137 -12.39 -16.80 5.31
CA TYR A 137 -12.21 -18.23 5.55
C TYR A 137 -11.84 -18.52 7.01
N ASN A 138 -10.77 -17.90 7.52
CA ASN A 138 -10.32 -18.12 8.90
C ASN A 138 -11.41 -17.72 9.91
N THR A 139 -12.12 -16.62 9.67
CA THR A 139 -13.22 -16.17 10.53
C THR A 139 -14.35 -17.19 10.57
N ILE A 140 -14.79 -17.69 9.42
CA ILE A 140 -15.87 -18.68 9.33
C ILE A 140 -15.44 -20.00 9.97
N MET A 141 -14.20 -20.46 9.71
CA MET A 141 -13.68 -21.73 10.23
C MET A 141 -13.62 -21.71 11.76
N TRP A 142 -12.96 -20.70 12.35
CA TRP A 142 -12.91 -20.55 13.80
C TRP A 142 -14.27 -20.25 14.41
N GLY A 143 -15.13 -19.49 13.72
CA GLY A 143 -16.52 -19.27 14.13
C GLY A 143 -17.29 -20.59 14.28
N LEU A 144 -17.16 -21.49 13.30
CA LEU A 144 -17.75 -22.84 13.34
C LEU A 144 -17.20 -23.67 14.51
N VAL A 145 -15.88 -23.64 14.72
CA VAL A 145 -15.24 -24.34 15.85
C VAL A 145 -15.77 -23.83 17.19
N ILE A 146 -15.89 -22.51 17.37
CA ILE A 146 -16.40 -21.90 18.60
C ILE A 146 -17.88 -22.27 18.82
N VAL A 147 -18.71 -22.18 17.78
CA VAL A 147 -20.14 -22.51 17.88
C VAL A 147 -20.33 -23.98 18.26
N PHE A 148 -19.65 -24.90 17.58
CA PHE A 148 -19.73 -26.32 17.92
C PHE A 148 -19.14 -26.62 19.30
N GLY A 149 -18.05 -25.96 19.67
CA GLY A 149 -17.46 -26.06 21.01
C GLY A 149 -18.43 -25.60 22.11
N ALA A 150 -19.13 -24.50 21.89
CA ALA A 150 -20.14 -23.99 22.82
C ALA A 150 -21.32 -24.97 22.96
N VAL A 151 -21.86 -25.46 21.85
CA VAL A 151 -22.95 -26.46 21.85
C VAL A 151 -22.51 -27.73 22.58
N ALA A 152 -21.32 -28.26 22.27
CA ALA A 152 -20.79 -29.44 22.94
C ALA A 152 -20.63 -29.22 24.46
N THR A 153 -20.14 -28.05 24.86
CA THR A 153 -19.98 -27.69 26.28
C THR A 153 -21.33 -27.67 27.00
N VAL A 154 -22.35 -27.06 26.41
CA VAL A 154 -23.71 -27.03 26.97
C VAL A 154 -24.25 -28.44 27.17
N VAL A 155 -24.12 -29.31 26.16
CA VAL A 155 -24.58 -30.71 26.23
C VAL A 155 -23.83 -31.50 27.31
N LEU A 156 -22.51 -31.29 27.46
CA LEU A 156 -21.72 -31.95 28.50
C LEU A 156 -22.13 -31.50 29.91
N LEU A 157 -22.38 -30.21 30.12
CA LEU A 157 -22.84 -29.68 31.40
C LEU A 157 -24.24 -30.20 31.75
N GLN A 158 -25.16 -30.16 30.79
CA GLN A 158 -26.55 -30.62 30.98
C GLN A 158 -26.62 -32.12 31.21
N SER A 159 -25.85 -32.92 30.47
CA SER A 159 -25.78 -34.37 30.70
C SER A 159 -25.10 -34.73 32.03
N GLY A 160 -24.10 -33.96 32.45
CA GLY A 160 -23.42 -34.12 33.73
C GLY A 160 -24.36 -33.89 34.92
N SER A 161 -25.16 -32.82 34.90
CA SER A 161 -26.14 -32.53 35.95
C SER A 161 -27.26 -33.58 36.00
N ALA A 162 -27.81 -33.94 34.84
CA ALA A 162 -28.86 -34.97 34.74
C ALA A 162 -28.40 -36.33 35.30
N ARG A 163 -27.15 -36.74 34.99
CA ARG A 163 -26.58 -37.99 35.52
C ARG A 163 -26.37 -37.95 37.04
N ARG A 164 -26.00 -36.79 37.60
CA ARG A 164 -25.83 -36.64 39.06
C ARG A 164 -27.17 -36.75 39.79
N GLU A 165 -28.21 -36.08 39.28
CA GLU A 165 -29.54 -36.13 39.88
C GLU A 165 -30.14 -37.53 39.80
N ALA A 166 -30.01 -38.21 38.66
CA ALA A 166 -30.46 -39.60 38.52
C ALA A 166 -29.78 -40.53 39.54
N LYS A 167 -28.45 -40.42 39.71
CA LYS A 167 -27.71 -41.19 40.73
C LYS A 167 -28.17 -40.89 42.15
N TYR A 168 -28.41 -39.62 42.46
CA TYR A 168 -28.90 -39.21 43.77
C TYR A 168 -30.26 -39.82 44.08
N ARG A 169 -31.20 -39.77 43.12
CA ARG A 169 -32.53 -40.37 43.26
C ARG A 169 -32.45 -41.87 43.45
N ILE A 170 -31.66 -42.58 42.63
CA ILE A 170 -31.46 -44.03 42.77
C ILE A 170 -30.95 -44.37 44.17
N LYS A 171 -29.93 -43.65 44.65
CA LYS A 171 -29.37 -43.89 45.99
C LYS A 171 -30.40 -43.66 47.10
N LEU A 172 -31.21 -42.61 46.98
CA LEU A 172 -32.26 -42.32 47.96
C LEU A 172 -33.35 -43.40 47.98
N TYR A 173 -33.73 -43.92 46.81
CA TYR A 173 -34.66 -45.04 46.73
C TYR A 173 -34.08 -46.32 47.33
N GLU A 174 -32.79 -46.59 47.11
CA GLU A 174 -32.10 -47.75 47.67
C GLU A 174 -32.04 -47.68 49.20
N GLU A 175 -31.70 -46.52 49.76
CA GLU A 175 -31.70 -46.27 51.20
C GLU A 175 -33.11 -46.44 51.81
N LEU A 176 -34.15 -45.90 51.15
CA LEU A 176 -35.53 -46.05 51.61
C LEU A 176 -36.02 -47.51 51.55
N ASP A 177 -35.65 -48.25 50.51
CA ASP A 177 -35.99 -49.67 50.38
C ASP A 177 -35.27 -50.52 51.45
N GLU A 178 -34.01 -50.20 51.74
CA GLU A 178 -33.26 -50.85 52.81
C GLU A 178 -33.88 -50.57 54.20
N GLU A 179 -34.23 -49.31 54.48
CA GLU A 179 -34.94 -48.95 55.72
C GLU A 179 -36.30 -49.64 55.84
N TYR A 180 -37.06 -49.73 54.75
CA TYR A 180 -38.35 -50.40 54.73
C TYR A 180 -38.22 -51.91 54.99
N LYS A 181 -37.23 -52.56 54.36
CA LYS A 181 -36.90 -53.96 54.64
C LYS A 181 -36.49 -54.16 56.10
N ALA A 182 -35.62 -53.30 56.62
CA ALA A 182 -35.19 -53.35 58.01
C ALA A 182 -36.38 -53.14 58.98
N TYR A 183 -37.30 -52.23 58.66
CA TYR A 183 -38.53 -52.02 59.43
C TYR A 183 -39.41 -53.27 59.44
N LYS A 184 -39.62 -53.92 58.29
CA LYS A 184 -40.39 -55.17 58.22
C LYS A 184 -39.78 -56.29 59.05
N VAL A 185 -38.46 -56.46 58.99
CA VAL A 185 -37.74 -57.46 59.81
C VAL A 185 -37.93 -57.14 61.29
N LYS A 186 -37.69 -55.89 61.70
CA LYS A 186 -37.88 -55.45 63.09
C LYS A 186 -39.32 -55.60 63.57
N ALA A 187 -40.31 -55.31 62.73
CA ALA A 187 -41.73 -55.48 63.06
C ALA A 187 -42.07 -56.96 63.26
N ASN A 188 -41.60 -57.85 62.38
CA ASN A 188 -41.81 -59.29 62.52
C ASN A 188 -41.11 -59.85 63.77
N ASP A 189 -39.91 -59.39 64.08
CA ASP A 189 -39.19 -59.78 65.30
C ASP A 189 -39.92 -59.32 66.57
N LYS A 190 -40.52 -58.11 66.55
CA LYS A 190 -41.39 -57.65 67.63
C LYS A 190 -42.63 -58.54 67.77
N GLU A 191 -43.34 -58.82 66.70
CA GLU A 191 -44.51 -59.72 66.72
C GLU A 191 -44.16 -61.10 67.27
N LYS A 192 -43.06 -61.69 66.80
CA LYS A 192 -42.54 -62.97 67.32
C LYS A 192 -42.21 -62.89 68.81
N LYS A 193 -41.60 -61.79 69.27
CA LYS A 193 -41.28 -61.58 70.67
C LYS A 193 -42.54 -61.45 71.53
N LEU A 194 -43.50 -60.64 71.12
CA LEU A 194 -44.80 -60.49 71.80
C LEU A 194 -45.54 -61.84 71.86
N ALA A 195 -45.53 -62.63 70.79
CA ALA A 195 -46.16 -63.94 70.78
C ALA A 195 -45.50 -64.91 71.76
N ARG A 196 -44.16 -64.90 71.87
CA ARG A 196 -43.41 -65.71 72.84
C ARG A 196 -43.66 -65.25 74.28
N GLU A 197 -43.74 -63.94 74.52
CA GLU A 197 -44.08 -63.37 75.83
C GLU A 197 -45.50 -63.77 76.24
N LEU A 198 -46.50 -63.59 75.35
CA LEU A 198 -47.89 -64.03 75.59
C LEU A 198 -48.00 -65.53 75.89
N GLN A 199 -47.24 -66.36 75.17
CA GLN A 199 -47.23 -67.80 75.43
C GLN A 199 -46.59 -68.13 76.79
N THR A 200 -45.53 -67.43 77.16
CA THR A 200 -44.87 -67.61 78.47
C THR A 200 -45.76 -67.14 79.62
N GLU A 201 -46.48 -66.03 79.45
CA GLU A 201 -47.48 -65.56 80.41
C GLU A 201 -48.63 -66.57 80.56
N ARG A 202 -49.15 -67.12 79.45
CA ARG A 202 -50.14 -68.20 79.49
C ARG A 202 -49.63 -69.43 80.24
N ASN A 203 -48.44 -69.92 79.89
CA ASN A 203 -47.84 -71.08 80.55
C ASN A 203 -47.63 -70.82 82.06
N LYS A 204 -47.20 -69.62 82.43
CA LYS A 204 -47.00 -69.23 83.83
C LYS A 204 -48.32 -69.15 84.60
N ILE A 205 -49.38 -68.65 83.99
CA ILE A 205 -50.72 -68.61 84.60
C ILE A 205 -51.27 -70.04 84.80
N ASP A 206 -51.07 -70.94 83.83
CA ASP A 206 -51.50 -72.33 83.92
C ASP A 206 -50.76 -73.10 85.03
N GLU A 207 -49.45 -72.86 85.19
CA GLU A 207 -48.64 -73.38 86.30
C GLU A 207 -49.13 -72.87 87.67
N LEU A 208 -49.49 -71.59 87.77
CA LEU A 208 -50.03 -70.99 89.01
C LEU A 208 -51.45 -71.44 89.34
N LEU A 209 -52.26 -71.76 88.33
CA LEU A 209 -53.65 -72.24 88.51
C LEU A 209 -53.74 -73.76 88.71
N GLY A 210 -52.60 -74.47 88.71
CA GLY A 210 -52.50 -75.84 89.21
C GLY A 210 -53.47 -76.83 88.54
N ARG A 211 -53.58 -76.77 87.21
CA ARG A 211 -54.42 -77.71 86.46
C ARG A 211 -53.55 -78.71 85.71
N SER A 212 -53.14 -79.76 86.43
CA SER A 212 -52.66 -81.02 85.85
C SER A 212 -53.84 -81.91 85.47
#